data_AF-X1UC70-F1
#
_entry.id   AF-X1UC70-F1
#
_cell.length_a   1.000
_cell.length_b   1.000
_cell.length_c   1.000
_cell.angle_alpha   90.00
_cell.angle_beta   90.00
_cell.angle_gamma   90.00
#
_symmetry.space_group_name_H-M   'P 1'
#
loop_
_entity.id
_entity.type
_entity.pdbx_description
1 polymer ?
#
loop_
_entity_poly.entity_id
_entity_poly.type
_entity_poly.pdbx_seq_one_letter_code
_entity_poly.pdbx_strand_id
1 'polypeptide(L)'
;MKKKKHKLTFQLDFNFFLLGISSSENDYRLSWEMNEKLGISLRKGTDHVIKRKEIEQVFLVYTFYDEEVFLQYSLIANKSENGFLIEELRNIDYFLQIHGDLTDN
;
A
#
# COMPACT_ATOMS: atom_id res chain seq x y z
N MET A 1 38.29 -28.97 6.31
CA MET A 1 37.45 -28.62 5.14
C MET A 1 36.93 -27.19 5.32
N LYS A 2 37.23 -26.25 4.40
CA LYS A 2 36.68 -24.88 4.45
C LYS A 2 35.18 -24.93 4.10
N LYS A 3 34.31 -24.49 5.01
CA LYS A 3 32.87 -24.33 4.73
C LYS A 3 32.68 -23.31 3.61
N LYS A 4 32.07 -23.70 2.49
CA LYS A 4 31.58 -22.76 1.48
C LYS A 4 30.34 -22.07 2.05
N LYS A 5 30.37 -20.74 2.14
CA LYS A 5 29.21 -19.91 2.49
C LYS A 5 28.60 -19.39 1.20
N HIS A 6 27.35 -19.72 0.95
CA HIS A 6 26.56 -19.14 -0.15
C HIS A 6 25.65 -18.08 0.47
N LYS A 7 25.86 -16.80 0.12
CA LYS A 7 24.97 -15.71 0.51
C LYS A 7 23.90 -15.60 -0.57
N LEU A 8 22.66 -15.89 -0.23
CA LEU A 8 21.53 -15.65 -1.12
C LEU A 8 21.26 -14.15 -1.11
N THR A 9 21.56 -13.48 -2.21
CA THR A 9 21.16 -12.10 -2.45
C THR A 9 19.83 -12.16 -3.19
N PHE A 10 18.75 -11.81 -2.51
CA PHE A 10 17.41 -11.76 -3.08
C PHE A 10 17.01 -10.29 -3.17
N GLN A 11 16.74 -9.82 -4.38
CA GLN A 11 16.07 -8.55 -4.60
C GLN A 11 14.61 -8.88 -4.91
N LEU A 12 13.70 -8.34 -4.10
CA LEU A 12 12.28 -8.38 -4.39
C LEU A 12 12.03 -7.50 -5.60
N ASP A 13 11.62 -8.12 -6.70
CA ASP A 13 11.22 -7.41 -7.91
C ASP A 13 9.71 -7.15 -7.81
N PHE A 14 9.35 -5.96 -7.33
CA PHE A 14 7.97 -5.54 -7.20
C PHE A 14 7.58 -4.72 -8.43
N ASN A 15 6.60 -5.20 -9.18
CA ASN A 15 6.03 -4.47 -10.34
C ASN A 15 5.03 -3.40 -9.89
N PHE A 16 5.36 -2.63 -8.86
CA PHE A 16 4.54 -1.53 -8.37
C PHE A 16 5.39 -0.52 -7.60
N PHE A 17 4.93 0.71 -7.57
CA PHE A 17 5.47 1.75 -6.69
C PHE A 17 4.68 1.76 -5.40
N LEU A 18 5.39 2.00 -4.29
CA LEU A 18 4.78 2.09 -2.96
C LEU A 18 5.28 3.35 -2.28
N LEU A 19 4.34 4.25 -1.96
CA LEU A 19 4.62 5.47 -1.21
C LEU A 19 4.06 5.33 0.21
N GLY A 20 4.87 5.70 1.20
CA GLY A 20 4.43 5.81 2.58
C GLY A 20 3.93 7.21 2.90
N ILE A 21 2.74 7.33 3.47
CA ILE A 21 2.11 8.59 3.85
C ILE A 21 1.94 8.59 5.37
N SER A 22 2.44 9.64 6.02
CA SER A 22 2.08 9.95 7.40
C SER A 22 1.13 11.14 7.41
N SER A 23 -0.05 10.95 7.98
CA SER A 23 -1.12 11.93 8.03
C SER A 23 -1.99 11.66 9.26
N SER A 24 -2.28 12.71 10.01
CA SER A 24 -3.23 12.66 11.14
C SER A 24 -4.70 12.69 10.70
N GLU A 25 -4.97 12.88 9.41
CA GLU A 25 -6.32 12.90 8.87
C GLU A 25 -6.92 11.49 8.82
N ASN A 26 -8.25 11.40 8.96
CA ASN A 26 -8.96 10.13 8.79
C ASN A 26 -8.95 9.66 7.32
N ASP A 27 -9.21 8.37 7.10
CA ASP A 27 -9.02 7.73 5.79
C ASP A 27 -9.91 8.38 4.72
N TYR A 28 -11.14 8.75 5.08
CA TYR A 28 -12.09 9.39 4.18
C TYR A 28 -11.58 10.77 3.72
N ARG A 29 -11.19 11.62 4.67
CA ARG A 29 -10.71 12.97 4.38
C ARG A 29 -9.40 12.93 3.59
N LEU A 30 -8.48 12.03 3.92
CA LEU A 30 -7.25 11.85 3.16
C LEU A 30 -7.55 11.43 1.72
N SER A 31 -8.42 10.43 1.51
CA SER A 31 -8.80 9.98 0.17
C SER A 31 -9.44 11.09 -0.66
N TRP A 32 -10.29 11.91 -0.03
CA TRP A 32 -10.91 13.07 -0.68
C TRP A 32 -9.88 14.15 -1.04
N GLU A 33 -8.98 14.51 -0.13
CA GLU A 33 -7.94 15.50 -0.43
C GLU A 33 -6.98 15.03 -1.53
N MET A 34 -6.70 13.73 -1.59
CA MET A 34 -5.89 13.14 -2.68
C MET A 34 -6.62 13.23 -4.02
N ASN A 35 -7.93 12.97 -4.05
CA ASN A 35 -8.73 13.12 -5.27
C ASN A 35 -8.66 14.55 -5.81
N GLU A 36 -8.89 15.54 -4.95
CA GLU A 36 -8.87 16.95 -5.33
C GLU A 36 -7.48 17.42 -5.80
N LYS A 37 -6.41 17.01 -5.11
CA LYS A 37 -5.05 17.48 -5.41
C LYS A 37 -4.38 16.77 -6.57
N LEU A 38 -4.70 15.50 -6.80
CA LEU A 38 -4.05 14.66 -7.83
C LEU A 38 -4.93 14.46 -9.07
N GLY A 39 -6.20 14.88 -9.04
CA GLY A 39 -7.14 14.65 -10.14
C GLY A 39 -7.56 13.19 -10.31
N ILE A 40 -7.43 12.38 -9.26
CA ILE A 40 -7.82 10.97 -9.24
C ILE A 40 -9.19 10.78 -8.58
N SER A 41 -9.76 9.57 -8.62
CA SER A 41 -11.07 9.28 -8.04
C SER A 41 -11.06 8.03 -7.14
N LEU A 42 -10.29 8.07 -6.06
CA LEU A 42 -10.26 7.04 -5.01
C LEU A 42 -11.66 6.86 -4.40
N ARG A 43 -12.12 5.62 -4.37
CA ARG A 43 -13.38 5.19 -3.75
C ARG A 43 -13.13 4.03 -2.81
N LYS A 44 -13.94 3.89 -1.76
CA LYS A 44 -13.81 2.76 -0.84
C LYS A 44 -13.96 1.45 -1.62
N GLY A 45 -12.95 0.62 -1.54
CA GLY A 45 -12.87 -0.67 -2.20
C GLY A 45 -13.14 -1.83 -1.24
N THR A 46 -12.66 -3.01 -1.61
CA THR A 46 -12.66 -4.18 -0.73
C THR A 46 -11.56 -4.03 0.30
N ASP A 47 -11.92 -4.11 1.58
CA ASP A 47 -10.98 -4.04 2.68
C ASP A 47 -9.96 -5.19 2.59
N HIS A 48 -8.70 -4.91 2.92
CA HIS A 48 -7.64 -5.90 2.91
C HIS A 48 -7.64 -6.67 4.23
N VAL A 49 -7.80 -7.98 4.17
CA VAL A 49 -7.94 -8.84 5.35
C VAL A 49 -6.71 -9.73 5.49
N ILE A 50 -6.03 -9.63 6.63
CA ILE A 50 -4.89 -10.49 6.98
C ILE A 50 -5.24 -11.30 8.22
N LYS A 51 -5.03 -12.61 8.13
CA LYS A 51 -5.11 -13.50 9.29
C LYS A 51 -3.71 -13.69 9.88
N ARG A 52 -3.47 -13.10 11.05
CA ARG A 52 -2.25 -13.33 11.84
C ARG A 52 -2.62 -14.17 13.06
N LYS A 53 -2.17 -15.43 13.07
CA LYS A 53 -2.56 -16.43 14.08
C LYS A 53 -4.09 -16.61 14.08
N GLU A 54 -4.75 -16.37 15.21
CA GLU A 54 -6.21 -16.49 15.38
C GLU A 54 -6.94 -15.13 15.28
N ILE A 55 -6.23 -14.05 14.93
CA ILE A 55 -6.79 -12.71 14.86
C ILE A 55 -6.90 -12.28 13.39
N GLU A 56 -8.09 -11.81 13.02
CA GLU A 56 -8.35 -11.17 11.74
C GLU A 56 -8.09 -9.66 11.85
N GLN A 57 -7.21 -9.16 11.00
CA GLN A 57 -6.90 -7.73 10.86
C GLN A 57 -7.53 -7.25 9.56
N VAL A 58 -8.34 -6.20 9.64
CA VAL A 58 -9.02 -5.58 8.50
C VAL A 58 -8.44 -4.19 8.28
N PHE A 59 -7.93 -3.94 7.08
CA PHE A 59 -7.34 -2.67 6.67
C PHE A 59 -8.21 -2.03 5.61
N LEU A 60 -8.57 -0.76 5.82
CA LEU A 60 -9.39 -0.02 4.87
C LEU A 60 -8.60 0.24 3.59
N VAL A 61 -9.26 0.06 2.45
CA VAL A 61 -8.66 0.30 1.14
C VAL A 61 -9.55 1.23 0.32
N TYR A 62 -8.93 2.21 -0.32
CA TYR A 62 -9.54 3.05 -1.34
C TYR A 62 -8.82 2.82 -2.66
N THR A 63 -9.55 2.60 -3.73
CA THR A 63 -8.98 2.27 -5.03
C THR A 63 -9.50 3.20 -6.12
N PHE A 64 -8.66 3.38 -7.14
CA PHE A 64 -9.00 4.05 -8.38
C PHE A 64 -8.25 3.37 -9.52
N TYR A 65 -8.95 3.00 -10.57
CA TYR A 65 -8.34 2.54 -11.81
C TYR A 65 -8.44 3.67 -12.83
N ASP A 66 -7.29 4.10 -13.34
CA ASP A 66 -7.21 5.08 -14.40
C ASP A 66 -7.12 4.33 -15.74
N GLU A 67 -8.20 4.37 -16.52
CA GLU A 67 -8.29 3.71 -17.82
C GLU A 67 -7.44 4.41 -18.90
N GLU A 68 -7.09 5.69 -18.72
CA GLU A 68 -6.33 6.45 -19.74
C GLU A 68 -4.85 6.07 -19.72
N VAL A 69 -4.29 5.90 -18.51
CA VAL A 69 -2.87 5.54 -18.32
C VAL A 69 -2.65 4.10 -17.85
N PHE A 70 -3.73 3.32 -17.72
CA PHE A 70 -3.69 1.92 -17.27
C PHE A 70 -3.01 1.73 -15.90
N LEU A 71 -3.23 2.67 -14.98
CA LEU A 71 -2.66 2.63 -13.63
C LEU A 71 -3.73 2.33 -12.57
N GLN A 72 -3.40 1.40 -11.69
CA GLN A 72 -4.18 1.08 -10.51
C GLN A 72 -3.60 1.77 -9.28
N TYR A 73 -4.37 2.67 -8.68
CA TYR A 73 -4.07 3.31 -7.41
C TYR A 73 -4.81 2.59 -6.27
N SER A 74 -4.09 2.29 -5.20
CA SER A 74 -4.64 1.69 -3.99
C SER A 74 -4.07 2.39 -2.76
N LEU A 75 -4.90 3.17 -2.07
CA LEU A 75 -4.59 3.75 -0.77
C LEU A 75 -5.03 2.77 0.32
N ILE A 76 -4.07 2.28 1.10
CA ILE A 76 -4.28 1.24 2.11
C ILE A 76 -3.92 1.80 3.48
N ALA A 77 -4.84 1.72 4.44
CA ALA A 77 -4.53 2.06 5.81
C ALA A 77 -3.50 1.09 6.40
N ASN A 78 -2.44 1.59 7.02
CA ASN A 78 -1.48 0.74 7.71
C ASN A 78 -2.02 0.26 9.05
N LYS A 79 -2.96 0.99 9.66
CA LYS A 79 -3.53 0.66 10.97
C LYS A 79 -4.87 -0.07 10.84
N SER A 80 -5.05 -1.10 11.67
CA SER A 80 -6.33 -1.78 11.92
C SER A 80 -6.64 -1.77 13.42
N GLU A 81 -7.82 -2.23 13.80
CA GLU A 81 -8.17 -2.45 15.22
C GLU A 81 -7.18 -3.38 15.93
N ASN A 82 -6.67 -4.39 15.20
CA ASN A 82 -5.89 -5.49 15.75
C ASN A 82 -4.39 -5.44 15.41
N GLY A 83 -3.87 -4.31 14.91
CA GLY A 83 -2.45 -4.12 14.62
C GLY A 83 -2.16 -3.38 13.32
N PHE A 84 -0.97 -3.60 12.75
CA PHE A 84 -0.49 -2.90 11.56
C PHE A 84 -0.30 -3.84 10.37
N LEU A 85 -0.46 -3.30 9.16
CA LEU A 85 -0.24 -4.01 7.91
C LEU A 85 1.25 -4.36 7.78
N ILE A 86 2.11 -3.36 7.97
CA ILE A 86 3.56 -3.49 8.04
C ILE A 86 4.02 -3.06 9.44
N GLU A 87 4.35 -4.04 10.27
CA GLU A 87 4.67 -3.81 11.69
C GLU A 87 5.99 -3.07 11.91
N GLU A 88 6.89 -3.12 10.94
CA GLU A 88 8.18 -2.43 10.94
C GLU A 88 8.05 -0.93 10.64
N LEU A 89 6.94 -0.51 10.02
CA LEU A 89 6.71 0.86 9.53
C LEU A 89 5.56 1.55 10.27
N ARG A 90 5.57 1.49 11.61
CA ARG A 90 4.48 2.03 12.46
C ARG A 90 4.32 3.55 12.42
N ASN A 91 5.32 4.26 11.92
CA ASN A 91 5.30 5.70 11.72
C ASN A 91 4.59 6.12 10.42
N ILE A 92 4.16 5.14 9.61
CA ILE A 92 3.42 5.37 8.38
C ILE A 92 1.95 5.05 8.65
N ASP A 93 1.07 5.98 8.30
CA ASP A 93 -0.36 5.85 8.54
C ASP A 93 -1.06 5.16 7.36
N TYR A 94 -0.59 5.42 6.13
CA TYR A 94 -1.16 4.88 4.89
C TYR A 94 -0.07 4.52 3.88
N PHE A 95 -0.38 3.56 3.02
CA PHE A 95 0.42 3.25 1.84
C PHE A 95 -0.36 3.54 0.58
N LEU A 96 0.23 4.30 -0.34
CA LEU A 96 -0.27 4.42 -1.71
C LEU A 96 0.51 3.48 -2.60
N GLN A 97 -0.15 2.42 -3.05
CA GLN A 97 0.37 1.50 -4.05
C GLN A 97 -0.10 1.94 -5.44
N ILE A 98 0.83 2.02 -6.39
CA ILE A 98 0.57 2.32 -7.80
C ILE A 98 1.08 1.16 -8.62
N HIS A 99 0.16 0.44 -9.27
CA HIS A 99 0.48 -0.73 -10.08
C HIS A 99 0.13 -0.46 -11.56
N GLY A 100 1.03 -0.88 -12.45
CA GLY A 100 0.92 -0.66 -13.90
C GLY A 100 2.28 -0.31 -14.50
N ASP A 101 2.31 -0.19 -15.82
CA ASP A 101 3.55 0.12 -16.55
C ASP A 101 3.81 1.62 -16.54
N LEU A 102 4.53 2.06 -15.51
CA LEU A 102 5.17 3.38 -15.47
C LEU A 102 6.48 3.28 -16.25
N THR A 103 6.40 3.10 -17.56
CA THR A 103 7.58 3.28 -18.40
C THR A 103 7.91 4.77 -18.42
N ASP A 104 9.02 5.15 -17.76
CA ASP A 104 9.66 6.44 -17.99
C ASP A 104 9.92 6.56 -19.51
N ASN A 105 9.27 7.53 -20.15
CA ASN A 105 9.53 7.92 -21.53
C ASN A 105 10.87 8.66 -21.62
#